data_AF-A0A9P7YUN9-F1
#
_entry.id   AF-A0A9P7YUN9-F1
#
_cell.length_a   1.000
_cell.length_b   1.000
_cell.length_c   1.000
_cell.angle_alpha   90.00
_cell.angle_beta   90.00
_cell.angle_gamma   90.00
#
_symmetry.space_group_name_H-M   'P 1'
#
loop_
_entity.id
_entity.type
_entity.pdbx_description
1 polymer ?
#
loop_
_entity_poly.entity_id
_entity_poly.type
_entity_poly.pdbx_seq_one_letter_code
_entity_poly.pdbx_strand_id
1 'polypeptide(L)'
;MSTKDYGFITSSIINNNDGLVSRKVMAHKLPGQENFTISGNLTHWGKPQGCRYAPSSINTNSAGDFDALPVEMIHNIFRKLNFESLISMRLVASKIRSIVDSLQEYKAMVTYAPSIIHTLFMTATTAYSTAERLYALLIDEHCSACGDFGLFFFIPLGCRCCYSCLYNHPRFAVMTLAKAKTSLSIKEREFRERHPVLLTVPGSYDLDARRPRHPRRAFGGRYCNQTLLVSTDQASQLSNRTLHKPLRAVVEPKTHRLQIPSRSGIFMGEPPFRGMAAVAFSWLNQSTRVLEDGLSCQGCSFDFDEINNGLPHPPGVEFRERFLAARKKTERAFTEAGFYDHFEQCETAKRLWKMHCRNSEEKYENEKTCDRGDAGGLNVHKT
;
A
#
# COMPACT_ATOMS: atom_id res chain seq x y z
N MET A 1 17.74 27.42 -11.00
CA MET A 1 17.22 26.23 -10.28
C MET A 1 16.30 25.49 -11.21
N SER A 2 16.69 24.31 -11.69
CA SER A 2 15.86 23.51 -12.60
C SER A 2 14.66 22.97 -11.82
N THR A 3 13.48 23.49 -12.12
CA THR A 3 12.18 22.99 -11.69
C THR A 3 12.01 21.58 -12.26
N LYS A 4 12.28 20.56 -11.45
CA LYS A 4 11.79 19.21 -11.75
C LYS A 4 10.27 19.26 -11.62
N ASP A 5 9.56 18.84 -12.66
CA ASP A 5 8.11 18.69 -12.66
C ASP A 5 7.71 17.63 -11.64
N TYR A 6 7.43 18.07 -10.42
CA TYR A 6 6.74 17.27 -9.45
C TYR A 6 5.25 17.33 -9.81
N GLY A 7 4.71 16.23 -10.34
CA GLY A 7 3.32 16.15 -10.77
C GLY A 7 2.38 16.55 -9.64
N PHE A 8 1.77 17.72 -9.77
CA PHE A 8 0.70 18.16 -8.89
C PHE A 8 -0.53 17.31 -9.14
N ILE A 9 -1.33 17.04 -8.10
CA ILE A 9 -2.69 16.56 -8.31
C ILE A 9 -3.43 17.68 -9.03
N THR A 10 -3.74 17.48 -10.31
CA THR A 10 -4.53 18.41 -11.10
C THR A 10 -5.96 18.39 -10.58
N SER A 11 -6.26 19.28 -9.64
CA SER A 11 -7.66 19.61 -9.35
C SER A 11 -8.18 20.37 -10.57
N SER A 12 -9.09 19.72 -11.30
CA SER A 12 -9.87 20.38 -12.34
C SER A 12 -10.66 21.51 -11.68
N ILE A 13 -10.40 22.74 -12.14
CA ILE A 13 -11.20 23.95 -11.89
C ILE A 13 -11.14 24.45 -10.44
N ILE A 14 -10.27 25.43 -10.25
CA ILE A 14 -10.22 26.31 -9.08
C ILE A 14 -11.54 27.10 -9.03
N ASN A 15 -12.46 26.67 -8.16
CA ASN A 15 -13.37 27.61 -7.52
C ASN A 15 -12.80 27.89 -6.13
N ASN A 16 -12.22 29.08 -5.99
CA ASN A 16 -11.83 29.67 -4.72
C ASN A 16 -13.06 29.71 -3.81
N ASN A 17 -13.00 28.99 -2.69
CA ASN A 17 -13.61 29.45 -1.45
C ASN A 17 -13.02 28.80 -0.18
N ASP A 18 -12.25 27.72 -0.28
CA ASP A 18 -11.64 27.11 0.91
C ASP A 18 -10.12 26.96 0.76
N GLY A 19 -9.34 27.66 1.59
CA GLY A 19 -7.87 27.54 1.64
C GLY A 19 -7.37 26.10 1.87
N LEU A 20 -8.25 25.19 2.31
CA LEU A 20 -8.00 23.75 2.45
C LEU A 20 -7.82 23.04 1.10
N VAL A 21 -8.62 23.38 0.07
CA VAL A 21 -8.54 22.75 -1.26
C VAL A 21 -7.23 23.12 -1.94
N SER A 22 -6.79 24.37 -1.80
CA SER A 22 -5.51 24.86 -2.35
C SER A 22 -4.29 24.18 -1.72
N ARG A 23 -4.33 23.85 -0.41
CA ARG A 23 -3.18 23.19 0.26
C ARG A 23 -2.98 21.73 -0.15
N LYS A 24 -4.03 21.05 -0.61
CA LYS A 24 -3.98 19.66 -1.07
C LYS A 24 -3.07 19.47 -2.30
N VAL A 25 -2.73 20.55 -3.03
CA VAL A 25 -1.73 20.50 -4.11
C VAL A 25 -0.31 20.15 -3.63
N MET A 26 -0.05 20.27 -2.31
CA MET A 26 1.20 19.82 -1.68
C MET A 26 1.15 18.36 -1.21
N ALA A 27 0.01 17.70 -1.39
CA ALA A 27 -0.13 16.27 -1.19
C ALA A 27 0.07 15.54 -2.52
N HIS A 28 0.64 14.35 -2.45
CA HIS A 28 0.68 13.39 -3.54
C HIS A 28 0.44 11.99 -2.98
N LYS A 29 0.10 11.02 -3.83
CA LYS A 29 0.18 9.61 -3.42
C LYS A 29 1.66 9.24 -3.24
N LEU A 30 1.98 8.39 -2.27
CA LEU A 30 3.35 7.89 -2.15
C LEU A 30 3.76 7.26 -3.49
N PRO A 31 4.84 7.73 -4.14
CA PRO A 31 5.19 7.26 -5.47
C PRO A 31 5.44 5.76 -5.44
N GLY A 32 4.76 4.97 -6.28
CA GLY A 32 5.00 3.54 -6.46
C GLY A 32 4.28 2.59 -5.50
N GLN A 33 3.30 3.03 -4.70
CA GLN A 33 2.49 2.16 -3.82
C GLN A 33 2.07 0.83 -4.47
N GLU A 34 1.70 0.86 -5.75
CA GLU A 34 1.34 -0.32 -6.54
C GLU A 34 2.56 -1.12 -6.98
N ASN A 35 3.63 -0.45 -7.43
CA ASN A 35 4.85 -1.08 -7.97
C ASN A 35 5.70 -1.80 -6.92
N PHE A 36 5.52 -1.51 -5.63
CA PHE A 36 6.30 -2.11 -4.53
C PHE A 36 5.64 -3.34 -3.92
N THR A 37 4.37 -3.58 -4.23
CA THR A 37 3.54 -4.57 -3.57
C THR A 37 2.90 -5.52 -4.57
N ILE A 38 2.14 -6.49 -4.08
CA ILE A 38 1.40 -7.39 -4.95
C ILE A 38 0.44 -6.61 -5.86
N SER A 39 -0.07 -5.45 -5.43
CA SER A 39 -1.06 -4.64 -6.15
C SER A 39 -0.69 -4.37 -7.61
N GLY A 40 0.55 -3.96 -7.90
CA GLY A 40 1.01 -3.67 -9.26
C GLY A 40 1.19 -4.90 -10.16
N ASN A 41 1.11 -6.10 -9.58
CA ASN A 41 1.27 -7.38 -10.27
C ASN A 41 -0.06 -8.16 -10.38
N LEU A 42 -1.18 -7.55 -9.95
CA LEU A 42 -2.52 -8.14 -10.10
C LEU A 42 -3.09 -7.97 -11.53
N THR A 43 -2.39 -7.25 -12.42
CA THR A 43 -2.85 -6.88 -13.77
C THR A 43 -2.52 -7.95 -14.82
N HIS A 44 -3.18 -9.12 -14.78
CA HIS A 44 -3.49 -9.95 -15.97
C HIS A 44 -4.11 -11.30 -15.63
N TRP A 45 -5.20 -11.35 -14.85
CA TRP A 45 -6.08 -12.52 -14.91
C TRP A 45 -7.51 -12.03 -15.07
N GLY A 46 -8.16 -12.49 -16.14
CA GLY A 46 -9.48 -12.03 -16.56
C GLY A 46 -10.48 -12.10 -15.42
N LYS A 47 -11.60 -11.36 -15.56
CA LYS A 47 -12.83 -11.57 -14.78
C LYS A 47 -12.84 -13.02 -14.31
N PRO A 48 -12.85 -13.34 -13.00
CA PRO A 48 -12.79 -14.72 -12.52
C PRO A 48 -13.71 -15.49 -13.42
N GLN A 49 -13.16 -16.39 -14.27
CA GLN A 49 -13.89 -16.95 -15.42
C GLN A 49 -15.25 -17.30 -14.87
N GLY A 50 -16.26 -16.50 -15.28
CA GLY A 50 -17.51 -16.41 -14.55
C GLY A 50 -17.89 -17.82 -14.23
N CYS A 51 -17.88 -18.18 -12.94
CA CYS A 51 -17.97 -19.57 -12.55
C CYS A 51 -19.23 -20.08 -13.24
N ARG A 52 -19.05 -20.84 -14.32
CA ARG A 52 -20.15 -21.32 -15.16
C ARG A 52 -20.75 -22.51 -14.45
N TYR A 53 -21.12 -22.30 -13.19
CA TYR A 53 -22.19 -23.06 -12.59
C TYR A 53 -23.46 -22.34 -13.01
N ALA A 54 -24.02 -22.82 -14.12
CA ALA A 54 -25.45 -22.69 -14.31
C ALA A 54 -26.10 -23.13 -13.00
N PRO A 55 -26.92 -22.30 -12.34
CA PRO A 55 -27.65 -22.76 -11.17
C PRO A 55 -28.52 -23.91 -11.67
N SER A 56 -28.17 -25.14 -11.29
CA SER A 56 -29.16 -26.21 -11.28
C SER A 56 -30.32 -25.66 -10.46
N SER A 57 -31.50 -25.73 -11.04
CA SER A 57 -32.75 -25.11 -10.62
C SER A 57 -33.28 -25.70 -9.30
N ILE A 58 -32.47 -25.68 -8.25
CA ILE A 58 -32.86 -26.00 -6.89
C ILE A 58 -33.10 -24.64 -6.22
N ASN A 59 -34.30 -24.13 -6.44
CA ASN A 59 -34.81 -22.94 -5.76
C ASN A 59 -35.25 -23.35 -4.34
N THR A 60 -34.30 -23.79 -3.51
CA THR A 60 -34.59 -24.10 -2.11
C THR A 60 -34.55 -22.81 -1.31
N ASN A 61 -35.73 -22.35 -0.89
CA ASN A 61 -35.87 -21.28 0.11
C ASN A 61 -35.41 -21.70 1.52
N SER A 62 -34.88 -22.91 1.68
CA SER A 62 -34.38 -23.45 2.92
C SER A 62 -32.86 -23.27 3.01
N ALA A 63 -32.38 -22.87 4.19
CA ALA A 63 -30.95 -22.89 4.51
C ALA A 63 -30.52 -24.21 5.17
N GLY A 64 -31.34 -25.26 5.10
CA GLY A 64 -31.11 -26.54 5.76
C GLY A 64 -31.14 -26.38 7.28
N ASP A 65 -30.19 -26.99 7.98
CA ASP A 65 -30.08 -26.93 9.44
C ASP A 65 -29.93 -25.50 9.99
N PHE A 66 -29.47 -24.54 9.17
CA PHE A 66 -29.42 -23.13 9.54
C PHE A 66 -30.82 -22.52 9.72
N ASP A 67 -31.88 -23.11 9.18
CA ASP A 67 -33.25 -22.65 9.40
C ASP A 67 -33.68 -22.77 10.87
N ALA A 68 -33.01 -23.62 11.66
CA ALA A 68 -33.24 -23.74 13.10
C ALA A 68 -32.59 -22.61 13.92
N LEU A 69 -31.72 -21.78 13.31
CA LEU A 69 -30.98 -20.74 14.00
C LEU A 69 -31.56 -19.35 13.70
N PRO A 70 -31.63 -18.45 14.71
CA PRO A 70 -31.87 -17.03 14.47
C PRO A 70 -30.82 -16.43 13.53
N VAL A 71 -31.22 -15.47 12.69
CA VAL A 71 -30.34 -14.89 11.66
C VAL A 71 -29.09 -14.24 12.26
N GLU A 72 -29.20 -13.69 13.46
CA GLU A 72 -28.10 -13.07 14.20
C GLU A 72 -27.02 -14.11 14.55
N MET A 73 -27.43 -15.34 14.89
CA MET A 73 -26.50 -16.42 15.16
C MET A 73 -25.80 -16.89 13.89
N ILE A 74 -26.54 -16.95 12.77
CA ILE A 74 -25.95 -17.27 11.46
C ILE A 74 -24.94 -16.20 11.07
N HIS A 75 -25.25 -14.91 11.26
CA HIS A 75 -24.31 -13.81 11.03
C HIS A 75 -23.08 -13.90 11.93
N ASN A 76 -23.25 -14.25 13.22
CA ASN A 76 -22.13 -14.45 14.14
C ASN A 76 -21.20 -15.58 13.67
N ILE A 77 -21.75 -16.67 13.13
CA ILE A 77 -20.98 -17.77 12.55
C ILE A 77 -20.28 -17.29 11.28
N PHE A 78 -21.04 -16.69 10.36
CA PHE A 78 -20.55 -16.33 9.04
C PHE A 78 -19.45 -15.27 9.07
N ARG A 79 -19.49 -14.30 10.00
CA ARG A 79 -18.39 -13.32 10.12
C ARG A 79 -17.06 -13.94 10.57
N LYS A 80 -17.10 -15.10 11.24
CA LYS A 80 -15.91 -15.86 11.65
C LYS A 80 -15.38 -16.77 10.54
N LEU A 81 -16.10 -16.92 9.43
CA LEU A 81 -15.63 -17.65 8.26
C LEU A 81 -14.67 -16.78 7.44
N ASN A 82 -13.78 -17.44 6.70
CA ASN A 82 -12.95 -16.80 5.70
C ASN A 82 -13.73 -16.57 4.39
N PHE A 83 -13.16 -15.77 3.48
CA PHE A 83 -13.82 -15.43 2.21
C PHE A 83 -14.01 -16.63 1.28
N GLU A 84 -13.15 -17.63 1.35
CA GLU A 84 -13.27 -18.86 0.56
C GLU A 84 -14.50 -19.67 0.99
N SER A 85 -14.67 -19.87 2.30
CA SER A 85 -15.85 -20.50 2.88
C SER A 85 -17.11 -19.68 2.60
N LEU A 86 -17.09 -18.36 2.75
CA LEU A 86 -18.26 -17.51 2.48
C LEU A 86 -18.69 -17.56 1.01
N ILE A 87 -17.75 -17.51 0.07
CA ILE A 87 -18.05 -17.64 -1.35
C ILE A 87 -18.65 -19.02 -1.63
N SER A 88 -18.11 -20.08 -1.02
CA SER A 88 -18.64 -21.44 -1.14
C SER A 88 -20.07 -21.53 -0.59
N MET A 89 -20.33 -20.95 0.59
CA MET A 89 -21.66 -20.90 1.21
C MET A 89 -22.68 -20.17 0.32
N ARG A 90 -22.30 -19.07 -0.34
CA ARG A 90 -23.17 -18.35 -1.29
C ARG A 90 -23.63 -19.18 -2.49
N LEU A 91 -22.94 -20.29 -2.78
CA LEU A 91 -23.26 -21.19 -3.88
C LEU A 91 -24.21 -22.32 -3.45
N VAL A 92 -24.39 -22.55 -2.15
CA VAL A 92 -25.16 -23.71 -1.62
C VAL A 92 -26.67 -23.54 -1.78
N ALA A 93 -27.24 -22.39 -1.40
CA ALA A 93 -28.69 -22.14 -1.45
C ALA A 93 -29.01 -20.65 -1.63
N SER A 94 -30.19 -20.33 -2.17
CA SER A 94 -30.63 -18.94 -2.39
C SER A 94 -30.78 -18.17 -1.07
N LYS A 95 -31.32 -18.82 -0.02
CA LYS A 95 -31.44 -18.22 1.32
C LYS A 95 -30.07 -17.95 1.95
N ILE A 96 -29.12 -18.89 1.85
CA ILE A 96 -27.75 -18.70 2.35
C ILE A 96 -27.06 -17.55 1.61
N ARG A 97 -27.23 -17.46 0.28
CA ARG A 97 -26.73 -16.34 -0.51
C ARG A 97 -27.26 -15.00 0.00
N SER A 98 -28.56 -14.89 0.23
CA SER A 98 -29.18 -13.68 0.78
C SER A 98 -28.59 -13.33 2.16
N ILE A 99 -28.37 -14.32 3.03
CA ILE A 99 -27.75 -14.10 4.34
C ILE A 99 -26.32 -13.59 4.21
N VAL A 100 -25.48 -14.20 3.37
CA VAL A 100 -24.10 -13.73 3.17
C VAL A 100 -24.09 -12.33 2.54
N ASP A 101 -24.98 -12.03 1.59
CA ASP A 101 -25.09 -10.72 0.95
C ASP A 101 -25.57 -9.63 1.92
N SER A 102 -26.31 -10.01 2.97
CA SER A 102 -26.69 -9.11 4.06
C SER A 102 -25.58 -8.85 5.08
N LEU A 103 -24.50 -9.65 5.07
CA LEU A 103 -23.39 -9.51 6.01
C LEU A 103 -22.56 -8.25 5.69
N GLN A 104 -22.45 -7.34 6.64
CA GLN A 104 -21.76 -6.06 6.46
C GLN A 104 -20.29 -6.25 6.08
N GLU A 105 -19.61 -7.19 6.73
CA GLU A 105 -18.19 -7.48 6.53
C GLU A 105 -17.93 -8.00 5.12
N TYR A 106 -18.79 -8.90 4.62
CA TYR A 106 -18.71 -9.40 3.26
C TYR A 106 -18.97 -8.27 2.25
N LYS A 107 -20.08 -7.54 2.43
CA LYS A 107 -20.47 -6.44 1.55
C LYS A 107 -19.39 -5.36 1.47
N ALA A 108 -18.86 -4.93 2.61
CA ALA A 108 -17.83 -3.89 2.66
C ALA A 108 -16.54 -4.33 1.96
N MET A 109 -16.04 -5.53 2.22
CA MET A 109 -14.81 -6.02 1.60
C MET A 109 -14.96 -6.22 0.09
N VAL A 110 -16.09 -6.78 -0.38
CA VAL A 110 -16.34 -6.96 -1.82
C VAL A 110 -16.49 -5.61 -2.53
N THR A 111 -17.08 -4.62 -1.87
CA THR A 111 -17.29 -3.28 -2.44
C THR A 111 -16.02 -2.46 -2.47
N TYR A 112 -15.28 -2.42 -1.36
CA TYR A 112 -14.20 -1.46 -1.14
C TYR A 112 -12.80 -2.06 -1.25
N ALA A 113 -12.64 -3.37 -1.04
CA ALA A 113 -11.34 -4.03 -1.01
C ALA A 113 -11.30 -5.36 -1.80
N PRO A 114 -11.82 -5.44 -3.04
CA PRO A 114 -11.79 -6.67 -3.83
C PRO A 114 -10.36 -7.13 -4.14
N SER A 115 -9.40 -6.21 -4.24
CA SER A 115 -7.97 -6.49 -4.44
C SER A 115 -7.37 -7.31 -3.30
N ILE A 116 -7.83 -7.11 -2.06
CA ILE A 116 -7.38 -7.86 -0.89
C ILE A 116 -7.89 -9.29 -0.96
N ILE A 117 -9.18 -9.46 -1.25
CA ILE A 117 -9.78 -10.79 -1.41
C ILE A 117 -9.01 -11.55 -2.50
N HIS A 118 -8.83 -10.93 -3.66
CA HIS A 118 -8.07 -11.50 -4.76
C HIS A 118 -6.63 -11.87 -4.37
N THR A 119 -5.94 -10.99 -3.65
CA THR A 119 -4.56 -11.24 -3.19
C THR A 119 -4.49 -12.42 -2.24
N LEU A 120 -5.44 -12.58 -1.32
CA LEU A 120 -5.48 -13.71 -0.41
C LEU A 120 -5.63 -15.04 -1.16
N PHE A 121 -6.45 -15.09 -2.21
CA PHE A 121 -6.57 -16.27 -3.07
C PHE A 121 -5.26 -16.54 -3.82
N MET A 122 -4.69 -15.53 -4.47
CA MET A 122 -3.46 -15.68 -5.27
C MET A 122 -2.24 -16.09 -4.43
N THR A 123 -2.22 -15.67 -3.16
CA THR A 123 -1.14 -16.01 -2.24
C THR A 123 -1.39 -17.28 -1.42
N ALA A 124 -2.51 -17.97 -1.64
CA ALA A 124 -2.94 -19.15 -0.89
C ALA A 124 -3.02 -18.91 0.63
N THR A 125 -3.52 -17.74 1.04
CA THR A 125 -3.62 -17.32 2.46
C THR A 125 -5.04 -17.01 2.94
N THR A 126 -6.06 -17.30 2.11
CA THR A 126 -7.49 -17.13 2.44
C THR A 126 -7.87 -17.78 3.76
N ALA A 127 -7.36 -18.98 4.04
CA ALA A 127 -7.69 -19.77 5.22
C ALA A 127 -7.41 -19.04 6.56
N TYR A 128 -6.50 -18.06 6.57
CA TYR A 128 -6.00 -17.42 7.80
C TYR A 128 -6.67 -16.07 8.11
N SER A 129 -7.59 -15.59 7.27
CA SER A 129 -8.24 -14.29 7.46
C SER A 129 -9.76 -14.44 7.42
N THR A 130 -10.40 -14.12 8.54
CA THR A 130 -11.87 -14.09 8.65
C THR A 130 -12.44 -12.81 8.06
N ALA A 131 -13.73 -12.83 7.69
CA ALA A 131 -14.42 -11.64 7.21
C ALA A 131 -14.43 -10.51 8.24
N GLU A 132 -14.71 -10.85 9.51
CA GLU A 132 -14.64 -9.92 10.64
C GLU A 132 -13.26 -9.28 10.77
N ARG A 133 -12.18 -10.08 10.68
CA ARG A 133 -10.82 -9.57 10.83
C ARG A 133 -10.46 -8.59 9.70
N LEU A 134 -10.79 -8.93 8.46
CA LEU A 134 -10.49 -8.07 7.32
C LEU A 134 -11.32 -6.78 7.36
N TYR A 135 -12.59 -6.88 7.74
CA TYR A 135 -13.44 -5.70 7.89
C TYR A 135 -12.92 -4.78 9.01
N ALA A 136 -12.52 -5.33 10.16
CA ALA A 136 -11.92 -4.55 11.24
C ALA A 136 -10.66 -3.79 10.79
N LEU A 137 -9.82 -4.41 9.94
CA LEU A 137 -8.64 -3.75 9.38
C LEU A 137 -8.96 -2.76 8.26
N LEU A 138 -10.10 -2.91 7.58
CA LEU A 138 -10.55 -1.96 6.56
C LEU A 138 -10.95 -0.62 7.20
N ILE A 139 -11.51 -0.66 8.42
CA ILE A 139 -12.00 0.53 9.14
C ILE A 139 -10.99 1.09 10.15
N ASP A 140 -9.87 0.41 10.38
CA ASP A 140 -8.75 0.90 11.19
C ASP A 140 -7.70 1.51 10.26
N GLU A 141 -7.27 2.73 10.54
CA GLU A 141 -6.27 3.42 9.71
C GLU A 141 -4.82 3.14 10.13
N HIS A 142 -4.59 2.56 11.31
CA HIS A 142 -3.28 2.60 11.96
C HIS A 142 -2.36 1.43 11.59
N CYS A 143 -1.06 1.72 11.55
CA CYS A 143 0.00 0.74 11.49
C CYS A 143 0.10 -0.01 12.82
N SER A 144 0.07 -1.34 12.78
CA SER A 144 0.09 -2.18 13.98
C SER A 144 1.40 -2.14 14.78
N ALA A 145 2.42 -1.42 14.31
CA ALA A 145 3.74 -1.34 14.94
C ALA A 145 4.09 0.06 15.46
N CYS A 146 3.72 1.13 14.73
CA CYS A 146 4.07 2.49 15.11
C CYS A 146 2.88 3.45 15.29
N GLY A 147 1.66 3.03 14.92
CA GLY A 147 0.48 3.90 14.97
C GLY A 147 0.36 4.92 13.83
N ASP A 148 1.36 5.12 12.97
CA ASP A 148 1.19 5.96 11.77
C ASP A 148 0.19 5.34 10.77
N PHE A 149 -0.25 6.08 9.76
CA PHE A 149 -1.18 5.56 8.74
C PHE A 149 -0.64 4.29 8.04
N GLY A 150 -1.41 3.22 8.11
CA GLY A 150 -1.04 1.87 7.68
C GLY A 150 -1.41 1.54 6.24
N LEU A 151 -0.64 2.03 5.28
CA LEU A 151 -0.90 1.86 3.84
C LEU A 151 -1.06 0.43 3.30
N PHE A 152 -0.51 -0.55 3.99
CA PHE A 152 -0.39 -1.90 3.46
C PHE A 152 -1.05 -2.91 4.38
N PHE A 153 -1.70 -3.89 3.78
CA PHE A 153 -2.05 -5.14 4.46
C PHE A 153 -0.86 -6.10 4.36
N PHE A 154 -0.23 -6.39 5.50
CA PHE A 154 0.84 -7.38 5.58
C PHE A 154 0.24 -8.76 5.79
N ILE A 155 0.29 -9.57 4.74
CA ILE A 155 -0.44 -10.83 4.64
C ILE A 155 0.00 -11.86 5.71
N PRO A 156 1.31 -12.07 5.99
CA PRO A 156 1.73 -13.09 6.95
C PRO A 156 1.22 -12.90 8.38
N LEU A 157 0.95 -11.66 8.80
CA LEU A 157 0.43 -11.36 10.14
C LEU A 157 -1.04 -10.93 10.16
N GLY A 158 -1.65 -10.69 9.00
CA GLY A 158 -3.02 -10.18 8.93
C GLY A 158 -3.18 -8.86 9.68
N CYS A 159 -2.32 -7.88 9.38
CA CYS A 159 -2.36 -6.56 10.01
C CYS A 159 -1.92 -5.43 9.07
N ARG A 160 -2.28 -4.19 9.43
CA ARG A 160 -1.86 -2.99 8.72
C ARG A 160 -0.43 -2.59 9.05
N CYS A 161 0.31 -2.08 8.07
CA CYS A 161 1.62 -1.49 8.27
C CYS A 161 1.88 -0.29 7.37
N CYS A 162 2.63 0.69 7.88
CA CYS A 162 3.11 1.80 7.08
C CYS A 162 4.35 1.40 6.26
N TYR A 163 4.69 2.20 5.26
CA TYR A 163 5.86 1.96 4.40
C TYR A 163 7.16 1.79 5.20
N SER A 164 7.42 2.71 6.13
CA SER A 164 8.66 2.68 6.90
C SER A 164 8.77 1.40 7.74
N CYS A 165 7.67 0.97 8.38
CA CYS A 165 7.65 -0.26 9.15
C CYS A 165 7.79 -1.51 8.28
N LEU A 166 7.11 -1.56 7.13
CA LEU A 166 7.19 -2.71 6.21
C LEU A 166 8.65 -3.06 5.87
N TYR A 167 9.49 -2.05 5.59
CA TYR A 167 10.88 -2.27 5.18
C TYR A 167 11.91 -2.27 6.31
N ASN A 168 11.67 -1.54 7.40
CA ASN A 168 12.68 -1.35 8.44
C ASN A 168 12.38 -2.08 9.74
N HIS A 169 11.12 -2.39 10.03
CA HIS A 169 10.75 -2.95 11.32
C HIS A 169 10.90 -4.50 11.30
N PRO A 170 11.51 -5.12 12.35
CA PRO A 170 11.74 -6.57 12.40
C PRO A 170 10.46 -7.41 12.34
N ARG A 171 9.35 -6.90 12.90
CA ARG A 171 8.03 -7.56 12.86
C ARG A 171 7.54 -7.92 11.46
N PHE A 172 7.92 -7.13 10.45
CA PHE A 172 7.51 -7.36 9.05
C PHE A 172 8.60 -8.05 8.24
N ALA A 173 9.61 -8.62 8.90
CA ALA A 173 10.62 -9.43 8.24
C ALA A 173 10.04 -10.75 7.78
N VAL A 174 10.38 -11.12 6.55
CA VAL A 174 10.00 -12.40 5.94
C VAL A 174 11.24 -13.13 5.48
N MET A 175 11.14 -14.45 5.40
CA MET A 175 12.16 -15.30 4.79
C MET A 175 11.52 -16.40 3.97
N THR A 176 12.29 -17.06 3.12
CA THR A 176 11.80 -18.22 2.37
C THR A 176 11.55 -19.38 3.34
N LEU A 177 10.52 -20.18 3.06
CA LEU A 177 10.24 -21.39 3.82
C LEU A 177 11.44 -22.35 3.80
N ALA A 178 12.17 -22.42 2.68
CA ALA A 178 13.40 -23.20 2.57
C ALA A 178 14.46 -22.74 3.58
N LYS A 179 14.69 -21.41 3.71
CA LYS A 179 15.61 -20.85 4.70
C LYS A 179 15.13 -21.10 6.13
N ALA A 180 13.83 -21.01 6.38
CA ALA A 180 13.26 -21.29 7.69
C ALA A 180 13.44 -22.77 8.08
N LYS A 181 13.18 -23.71 7.17
CA LYS A 181 13.43 -25.15 7.38
C LYS A 181 14.89 -25.44 7.71
N THR A 182 15.83 -24.86 6.97
CA THR A 182 17.27 -25.14 7.16
C THR A 182 17.85 -24.43 8.39
N SER A 183 17.44 -23.19 8.65
CA SER A 183 18.02 -22.36 9.72
C SER A 183 17.35 -22.56 11.08
N LEU A 184 16.04 -22.84 11.08
CA LEU A 184 15.21 -22.91 12.29
C LEU A 184 14.61 -24.31 12.54
N SER A 185 14.87 -25.27 11.66
CA SER A 185 14.40 -26.66 11.78
C SER A 185 12.87 -26.80 11.91
N ILE A 186 12.12 -25.83 11.35
CA ILE A 186 10.66 -25.86 11.39
C ILE A 186 10.08 -26.90 10.43
N LYS A 187 9.02 -27.59 10.85
CA LYS A 187 8.22 -28.45 9.97
C LYS A 187 7.15 -27.61 9.29
N GLU A 188 7.05 -27.70 7.97
CA GLU A 188 6.07 -26.91 7.19
C GLU A 188 4.62 -27.17 7.61
N ARG A 189 4.27 -28.43 7.89
CA ARG A 189 2.92 -28.79 8.32
C ARG A 189 2.54 -28.08 9.61
N GLU A 190 3.40 -28.15 10.62
CA GLU A 190 3.21 -27.49 11.91
C GLU A 190 3.10 -25.96 11.76
N PHE A 191 3.92 -25.38 10.87
CA PHE A 191 3.83 -23.95 10.58
C PHE A 191 2.48 -23.61 9.93
N ARG A 192 2.04 -24.35 8.91
CA ARG A 192 0.75 -24.13 8.22
C ARG A 192 -0.45 -24.27 9.13
N GLU A 193 -0.39 -25.12 10.15
CA GLU A 193 -1.47 -25.28 11.13
C GLU A 193 -1.69 -24.03 11.99
N ARG A 194 -0.66 -23.18 12.15
CA ARG A 194 -0.71 -22.00 13.04
C ARG A 194 -0.59 -20.66 12.32
N HIS A 195 0.08 -20.64 11.18
CA HIS A 195 0.54 -19.41 10.53
C HIS A 195 0.45 -19.47 9.00
N PRO A 196 0.25 -18.33 8.32
CA PRO A 196 0.20 -18.27 6.87
C PRO A 196 1.54 -18.61 6.21
N VAL A 197 1.54 -19.55 5.26
CA VAL A 197 2.64 -19.73 4.30
C VAL A 197 2.23 -19.07 3.00
N LEU A 198 2.86 -17.94 2.69
CA LEU A 198 2.51 -17.11 1.55
C LEU A 198 3.17 -17.63 0.27
N LEU A 199 2.39 -17.90 -0.76
CA LEU A 199 2.88 -18.10 -2.12
C LEU A 199 3.10 -16.74 -2.80
N THR A 200 4.31 -16.46 -3.26
CA THR A 200 4.58 -15.18 -3.93
C THR A 200 3.90 -15.10 -5.30
N VAL A 201 3.43 -13.91 -5.64
CA VAL A 201 2.95 -13.59 -6.99
C VAL A 201 4.16 -13.20 -7.86
N PRO A 202 4.33 -13.78 -9.07
CA PRO A 202 5.37 -13.35 -10.00
C PRO A 202 5.14 -11.91 -10.46
N GLY A 203 6.22 -11.15 -10.68
CA GLY A 203 6.08 -9.76 -11.11
C GLY A 203 7.30 -8.88 -10.87
N SER A 204 7.11 -7.59 -11.14
CA SER A 204 8.10 -6.54 -10.86
C SER A 204 7.76 -5.88 -9.54
N TYR A 205 8.75 -5.80 -8.65
CA TYR A 205 8.61 -5.28 -7.29
C TYR A 205 9.71 -4.23 -7.07
N ASP A 206 9.57 -3.10 -7.78
CA ASP A 206 10.62 -2.12 -7.96
C ASP A 206 10.54 -1.02 -6.92
N LEU A 207 11.41 -1.08 -5.91
CA LEU A 207 11.49 -0.08 -4.83
C LEU A 207 11.98 1.32 -5.28
N ASP A 208 12.51 1.48 -6.51
CA ASP A 208 13.07 2.74 -7.03
C ASP A 208 12.19 3.43 -8.09
N ALA A 209 10.87 3.34 -7.97
CA ALA A 209 9.94 4.02 -8.88
C ALA A 209 10.09 5.56 -8.89
N ARG A 210 10.86 6.14 -7.97
CA ARG A 210 11.14 7.58 -7.89
C ARG A 210 12.11 8.10 -8.96
N ARG A 211 12.70 7.24 -9.79
CA ARG A 211 13.57 7.68 -10.90
C ARG A 211 13.33 6.86 -12.18
N PRO A 212 12.74 7.44 -13.25
CA PRO A 212 12.90 6.91 -14.60
C PRO A 212 14.33 7.20 -15.07
N ARG A 213 15.31 6.45 -14.56
CA ARG A 213 16.70 6.55 -15.02
C ARG A 213 16.91 5.60 -16.19
N HIS A 214 17.00 6.17 -17.39
CA HIS A 214 17.42 5.58 -18.67
C HIS A 214 16.73 4.26 -19.08
N PRO A 215 16.10 4.19 -20.28
CA PRO A 215 15.32 3.04 -20.75
C PRO A 215 16.10 1.72 -20.95
N ARG A 216 17.40 1.66 -20.60
CA ARG A 216 18.25 0.47 -20.79
C ARG A 216 18.81 -0.11 -19.48
N ARG A 217 18.46 0.42 -18.31
CA ARG A 217 18.89 -0.11 -17.00
C ARG A 217 17.75 -0.02 -15.97
N ALA A 218 16.62 -0.65 -16.28
CA ALA A 218 15.64 -0.98 -15.24
C ALA A 218 16.31 -1.96 -14.27
N PHE A 219 16.64 -1.48 -13.06
CA PHE A 219 17.18 -2.31 -11.96
C PHE A 219 16.09 -3.15 -11.27
N GLY A 220 14.95 -3.32 -11.93
CA GLY A 220 13.84 -4.14 -11.49
C GLY A 220 13.93 -5.54 -12.05
N GLY A 221 14.39 -6.48 -11.22
CA GLY A 221 14.30 -7.89 -11.58
C GLY A 221 12.83 -8.27 -11.72
N ARG A 222 12.41 -8.74 -12.90
CA ARG A 222 11.14 -9.45 -13.03
C ARG A 222 11.29 -10.80 -12.34
N TYR A 223 10.54 -11.02 -11.26
CA TYR A 223 10.55 -12.27 -10.52
C TYR A 223 9.56 -13.23 -11.14
N CYS A 224 10.04 -14.17 -11.95
CA CYS A 224 9.19 -15.15 -12.64
C CYS A 224 8.88 -16.39 -11.78
N ASN A 225 9.74 -16.72 -10.82
CA ASN A 225 9.60 -17.93 -10.02
C ASN A 225 8.81 -17.65 -8.74
N GLN A 226 7.81 -18.49 -8.48
CA GLN A 226 7.11 -18.47 -7.20
C GLN A 226 7.99 -19.07 -6.11
N THR A 227 7.88 -18.51 -4.91
CA THR A 227 8.55 -19.00 -3.70
C THR A 227 7.57 -18.92 -2.55
N LEU A 228 7.78 -19.77 -1.53
CA LEU A 228 7.00 -19.73 -0.30
C LEU A 228 7.70 -18.84 0.72
N LEU A 229 7.00 -17.84 1.24
CA LEU A 229 7.45 -16.94 2.28
C LEU A 229 6.74 -17.21 3.60
N VAL A 230 7.47 -16.98 4.69
CA VAL A 230 6.96 -17.05 6.07
C VAL A 230 7.43 -15.84 6.86
N SER A 231 6.66 -15.45 7.88
CA SER A 231 7.09 -14.46 8.86
C SER A 231 8.29 -14.98 9.64
N THR A 232 9.36 -14.17 9.69
CA THR A 232 10.58 -14.51 10.41
C THR A 232 10.32 -14.61 11.91
N ASP A 233 9.47 -13.73 12.45
CA ASP A 233 9.12 -13.72 13.87
C ASP A 233 8.33 -14.98 14.27
N GLN A 234 7.26 -15.30 13.54
CA GLN A 234 6.47 -16.52 13.77
C GLN A 234 7.31 -17.79 13.60
N ALA A 235 8.18 -17.85 12.60
CA ALA A 235 9.07 -18.99 12.38
C ALA A 235 10.07 -19.17 13.53
N SER A 236 10.52 -18.06 14.13
CA SER A 236 11.44 -18.09 15.26
C SER A 236 10.75 -18.54 16.54
N GLN A 237 9.49 -18.14 16.75
CA GLN A 237 8.69 -18.55 17.91
C GLN A 237 8.37 -20.05 17.92
N LEU A 238 8.25 -20.68 16.74
CA LEU A 238 8.07 -22.12 16.60
C LEU A 238 9.39 -22.92 16.63
N SER A 239 10.53 -22.25 16.60
CA SER A 239 11.82 -22.94 16.63
C SER A 239 12.21 -23.27 18.06
N ASN A 240 12.57 -24.52 18.31
CA ASN A 240 13.19 -24.94 19.58
C ASN A 240 14.66 -24.47 19.71
N ARG A 241 15.21 -23.79 18.69
CA ARG A 241 16.57 -23.23 18.72
C ARG A 241 16.52 -21.77 19.11
N THR A 242 17.22 -21.42 20.19
CA THR A 242 17.56 -20.03 20.47
C THR A 242 18.42 -19.51 19.32
N LEU A 243 17.89 -18.53 18.59
CA LEU A 243 18.66 -17.81 17.58
C LEU A 243 19.91 -17.21 18.24
N HIS A 244 21.09 -17.82 18.05
CA HIS A 244 22.36 -17.31 18.58
C HIS A 244 22.77 -15.94 18.00
N LYS A 245 22.04 -15.47 16.98
CA LYS A 245 22.20 -14.14 16.38
C LYS A 245 20.88 -13.39 16.52
N PRO A 246 20.87 -12.10 16.87
CA PRO A 246 19.64 -11.33 16.93
C PRO A 246 18.89 -11.45 15.59
N LEU A 247 17.55 -11.50 15.61
CA LEU A 247 16.69 -11.58 14.41
C LEU A 247 17.18 -10.64 13.29
N ARG A 248 17.63 -9.44 13.67
CA ARG A 248 18.25 -8.44 12.80
C ARG A 248 19.45 -8.97 11.99
N ALA A 249 20.34 -9.76 12.60
CA ALA A 249 21.54 -10.33 11.96
C ALA A 249 21.28 -11.62 11.14
N VAL A 250 20.09 -12.22 11.24
CA VAL A 250 19.64 -13.35 10.38
C VAL A 250 18.85 -12.85 9.17
N VAL A 251 18.17 -11.71 9.35
CA VAL A 251 17.43 -10.98 8.32
C VAL A 251 18.38 -10.10 7.49
N GLU A 252 19.47 -9.57 8.06
CA GLU A 252 20.48 -8.82 7.32
C GLU A 252 21.45 -9.77 6.56
N PRO A 253 21.69 -9.58 5.25
CA PRO A 253 22.76 -10.28 4.55
C PRO A 253 24.14 -9.99 5.15
N LYS A 254 25.04 -10.97 5.08
CA LYS A 254 26.43 -10.90 5.56
C LYS A 254 27.31 -9.80 4.89
N THR A 255 26.78 -8.98 3.99
CA THR A 255 27.51 -7.94 3.26
C THR A 255 27.43 -6.54 3.91
N HIS A 256 26.89 -6.42 5.13
CA HIS A 256 26.81 -5.15 5.87
C HIS A 256 28.15 -4.53 6.34
N ARG A 257 29.31 -4.98 5.85
CA ARG A 257 30.55 -4.23 6.04
C ARG A 257 30.64 -3.11 5.02
N LEU A 258 30.38 -1.89 5.51
CA LEU A 258 30.85 -0.61 4.94
C LEU A 258 30.35 -0.25 3.54
N GLN A 259 29.02 -0.21 3.32
CA GLN A 259 28.51 0.59 2.21
C GLN A 259 27.28 1.38 2.66
N ILE A 260 27.39 2.71 2.54
CA ILE A 260 26.31 3.68 2.57
C ILE A 260 25.13 3.07 1.80
N PRO A 261 23.87 3.10 2.31
CA PRO A 261 22.73 2.66 1.52
C PRO A 261 22.84 3.30 0.14
N SER A 262 22.69 2.54 -0.94
CA SER A 262 22.69 3.15 -2.27
C SER A 262 21.71 4.34 -2.28
N ARG A 263 21.93 5.32 -3.16
CA ARG A 263 21.10 6.56 -3.33
C ARG A 263 19.57 6.35 -3.41
N SER A 264 19.11 5.11 -3.46
CA SER A 264 17.70 4.67 -3.51
C SER A 264 17.26 3.83 -2.31
N GLY A 265 18.12 3.61 -1.30
CA GLY A 265 17.74 2.86 -0.10
C GLY A 265 17.49 1.37 -0.34
N ILE A 266 17.94 0.83 -1.48
CA ILE A 266 17.81 -0.56 -1.90
C ILE A 266 19.16 -1.26 -1.72
N PHE A 267 19.12 -2.42 -1.08
CA PHE A 267 20.19 -3.40 -1.15
C PHE A 267 20.24 -3.95 -2.58
N MET A 268 21.27 -3.57 -3.33
CA MET A 268 21.53 -4.13 -4.65
C MET A 268 21.61 -5.67 -4.52
N GLY A 269 20.66 -6.38 -5.13
CA GLY A 269 20.73 -7.84 -5.32
C GLY A 269 19.94 -8.74 -4.36
N GLU A 270 19.20 -8.23 -3.37
CA GLU A 270 18.31 -9.07 -2.55
C GLU A 270 16.87 -9.10 -3.10
N PRO A 271 16.18 -10.26 -3.08
CA PRO A 271 14.78 -10.35 -3.47
C PRO A 271 13.87 -9.46 -2.60
N PRO A 272 12.88 -8.77 -3.17
CA PRO A 272 12.01 -7.82 -2.48
C PRO A 272 10.90 -8.52 -1.69
N PHE A 273 11.25 -9.55 -0.91
CA PHE A 273 10.30 -10.43 -0.23
C PHE A 273 9.28 -9.68 0.63
N ARG A 274 9.67 -8.57 1.26
CA ARG A 274 8.75 -7.72 2.06
C ARG A 274 7.63 -7.11 1.21
N GLY A 275 7.96 -6.63 0.01
CA GLY A 275 6.98 -6.14 -0.95
C GLY A 275 6.09 -7.26 -1.50
N MET A 276 6.67 -8.43 -1.75
CA MET A 276 5.93 -9.64 -2.16
C MET A 276 5.02 -10.22 -1.07
N ALA A 277 5.12 -9.72 0.17
CA ALA A 277 4.31 -10.15 1.31
C ALA A 277 3.26 -9.11 1.73
N ALA A 278 3.12 -8.02 0.96
CA ALA A 278 2.23 -6.92 1.25
C ALA A 278 1.41 -6.53 0.03
N VAL A 279 0.25 -5.91 0.27
CA VAL A 279 -0.65 -5.36 -0.75
C VAL A 279 -1.15 -4.01 -0.27
N ALA A 280 -1.32 -3.05 -1.19
CA ALA A 280 -1.93 -1.76 -0.86
C ALA A 280 -3.32 -1.97 -0.27
N PHE A 281 -3.61 -1.28 0.82
CA PHE A 281 -4.88 -1.43 1.53
C PHE A 281 -5.39 -0.07 1.98
N SER A 282 -6.41 0.41 1.28
CA SER A 282 -7.09 1.66 1.58
C SER A 282 -7.86 1.56 2.90
N TRP A 283 -7.97 2.68 3.61
CA TRP A 283 -8.77 2.78 4.82
C TRP A 283 -10.17 3.30 4.46
N LEU A 284 -11.22 2.66 4.97
CA LEU A 284 -12.59 3.11 4.82
C LEU A 284 -12.96 4.02 5.99
N ASN A 285 -13.05 5.32 5.71
CA ASN A 285 -13.59 6.27 6.66
C ASN A 285 -15.10 6.02 6.84
N GLN A 286 -15.49 5.55 8.02
CA GLN A 286 -16.89 5.17 8.28
C GLN A 286 -17.85 6.37 8.28
N SER A 287 -17.36 7.55 8.65
CA SER A 287 -18.17 8.77 8.71
C SER A 287 -18.51 9.32 7.31
N THR A 288 -17.52 9.34 6.41
CA THR A 288 -17.67 9.89 5.05
C THR A 288 -18.03 8.83 4.02
N ARG A 289 -17.84 7.54 4.34
CA ARG A 289 -17.94 6.39 3.42
C ARG A 289 -16.97 6.46 2.24
N VAL A 290 -15.86 7.19 2.40
CA VAL A 290 -14.82 7.35 1.38
C VAL A 290 -13.61 6.49 1.72
N LEU A 291 -12.95 5.94 0.69
CA LEU A 291 -11.67 5.27 0.83
C LEU A 291 -10.52 6.26 0.77
N GLU A 292 -9.59 6.13 1.71
CA GLU A 292 -8.36 6.91 1.74
C GLU A 292 -7.15 6.00 1.50
N ASP A 293 -6.38 6.33 0.46
CA ASP A 293 -5.15 5.61 0.05
C ASP A 293 -3.87 6.16 0.70
N GLY A 294 -4.03 7.19 1.54
CA GLY A 294 -2.94 7.92 2.18
C GLY A 294 -2.25 8.95 1.29
N LEU A 295 -1.96 10.10 1.88
CA LEU A 295 -1.27 11.23 1.27
C LEU A 295 0.16 11.34 1.80
N SER A 296 1.10 11.72 0.95
CA SER A 296 2.46 12.09 1.33
C SER A 296 2.73 13.57 1.06
N CYS A 297 3.64 14.14 1.85
CA CYS A 297 3.96 15.56 1.79
C CYS A 297 5.05 15.86 0.75
N GLN A 298 4.74 16.76 -0.17
CA GLN A 298 5.67 17.22 -1.20
C GLN A 298 6.88 17.96 -0.62
N GLY A 299 6.68 18.71 0.46
CA GLY A 299 7.77 19.37 1.19
C GLY A 299 8.76 18.36 1.79
N CYS A 300 8.26 17.28 2.39
CA CYS A 300 9.12 16.21 2.89
C CYS A 300 9.89 15.54 1.74
N SER A 301 9.22 15.21 0.63
CA SER A 301 9.87 14.66 -0.57
C SER A 301 10.98 15.56 -1.09
N PHE A 302 10.74 16.87 -1.15
CA PHE A 302 11.73 17.87 -1.57
C PHE A 302 12.96 17.90 -0.63
N ASP A 303 12.75 17.99 0.69
CA ASP A 303 13.85 18.01 1.66
C ASP A 303 14.75 16.78 1.55
N PHE A 304 14.15 15.59 1.35
CA PHE A 304 14.91 14.37 1.14
C PHE A 304 15.67 14.37 -0.17
N ASP A 305 15.08 14.86 -1.25
CA ASP A 305 15.75 15.00 -2.53
C ASP A 305 16.94 15.97 -2.44
N GLU A 306 16.84 17.06 -1.68
CA GLU A 306 17.97 17.96 -1.42
C GLU A 306 19.10 17.26 -0.67
N ILE A 307 18.77 16.50 0.38
CA ILE A 307 19.77 15.72 1.12
C ILE A 307 20.43 14.66 0.22
N ASN A 308 19.63 13.96 -0.60
CA ASN A 308 20.09 12.87 -1.45
C ASN A 308 20.89 13.34 -2.68
N ASN A 309 20.56 14.52 -3.22
CA ASN A 309 21.20 15.09 -4.40
C ASN A 309 22.26 16.14 -4.08
N GLY A 310 22.37 16.60 -2.82
CA GLY A 310 23.42 17.51 -2.36
C GLY A 310 24.84 16.94 -2.57
N LEU A 311 25.82 17.86 -2.62
CA LEU A 311 27.27 17.67 -2.75
C LEU A 311 27.86 16.57 -1.83
N PRO A 312 29.14 16.13 -2.02
CA PRO A 312 29.73 15.02 -1.29
C PRO A 312 29.67 15.25 0.23
N HIS A 313 28.81 14.51 0.92
CA HIS A 313 28.72 14.56 2.37
C HIS A 313 29.85 13.74 2.98
N PRO A 314 30.59 14.25 3.98
CA PRO A 314 31.58 13.45 4.67
C PRO A 314 30.90 12.23 5.31
N PRO A 315 31.43 11.01 5.11
CA PRO A 315 30.85 9.81 5.69
C PRO A 315 30.90 9.88 7.22
N GLY A 316 29.76 9.67 7.87
CA GLY A 316 29.64 9.72 9.34
C GLY A 316 28.27 9.27 9.86
N VAL A 317 28.20 8.98 11.17
CA VAL A 317 26.97 8.58 11.86
C VAL A 317 25.88 9.66 11.77
N GLU A 318 26.28 10.93 11.90
CA GLU A 318 25.38 12.09 11.84
C GLU A 318 24.65 12.22 10.49
N PHE A 319 25.37 12.04 9.37
CA PHE A 319 24.75 12.03 8.04
C PHE A 319 23.76 10.88 7.88
N ARG A 320 24.11 9.69 8.36
CA ARG A 320 23.23 8.51 8.31
C ARG A 320 21.94 8.74 9.08
N GLU A 321 22.02 9.28 10.29
CA GLU A 321 20.85 9.57 11.12
C GLU A 321 19.95 10.62 10.47
N ARG A 322 20.53 11.71 9.97
CA ARG A 322 19.80 12.76 9.24
C ARG A 322 19.12 12.21 7.99
N PHE A 323 19.81 11.38 7.21
CA PHE A 323 19.26 10.74 6.01
C PHE A 323 18.08 9.81 6.35
N LEU A 324 18.23 8.97 7.37
CA LEU A 324 17.17 8.07 7.82
C LEU A 324 15.96 8.84 8.37
N ALA A 325 16.19 9.91 9.11
CA ALA A 325 15.13 10.78 9.63
C ALA A 325 14.36 11.47 8.49
N ALA A 326 15.08 12.03 7.50
CA ALA A 326 14.46 12.63 6.32
C ALA A 326 13.67 11.59 5.52
N ARG A 327 14.25 10.42 5.27
CA ARG A 327 13.58 9.30 4.60
C ARG A 327 12.30 8.88 5.31
N LYS A 328 12.31 8.76 6.64
CA LYS A 328 11.11 8.41 7.41
C LYS A 328 9.98 9.43 7.21
N LYS A 329 10.30 10.73 7.14
CA LYS A 329 9.31 11.78 6.87
C LYS A 329 8.71 11.65 5.47
N THR A 330 9.49 11.29 4.46
CA THR A 330 9.00 11.15 3.08
C THR A 330 8.22 9.87 2.83
N GLU A 331 8.50 8.83 3.59
CA GLU A 331 7.79 7.55 3.56
C GLU A 331 6.52 7.56 4.43
N ARG A 332 6.27 8.65 5.15
CA ARG A 332 5.07 8.80 5.97
C ARG A 332 3.88 9.14 5.08
N ALA A 333 2.80 8.38 5.29
CA ALA A 333 1.50 8.66 4.75
C ALA A 333 0.57 9.20 5.82
N PHE A 334 -0.43 9.94 5.40
CA PHE A 334 -1.42 10.60 6.24
C PHE A 334 -2.82 10.35 5.69
N THR A 335 -3.82 10.31 6.57
CA THR A 335 -5.21 10.60 6.16
C THR A 335 -5.29 12.03 5.62
N GLU A 336 -6.40 12.37 4.99
CA GLU A 336 -6.63 13.75 4.54
C GLU A 336 -6.56 14.74 5.72
N ALA A 337 -7.24 14.43 6.82
CA ALA A 337 -7.18 15.24 8.05
C ALA A 337 -5.74 15.31 8.61
N GLY A 338 -5.06 14.17 8.73
CA GLY A 338 -3.70 14.12 9.26
C GLY A 338 -2.68 14.82 8.37
N PHE A 339 -2.94 14.95 7.06
CA PHE A 339 -2.09 15.72 6.16
C PHE A 339 -2.19 17.22 6.47
N TYR A 340 -3.39 17.73 6.75
CA TYR A 340 -3.56 19.14 7.12
C TYR A 340 -2.86 19.47 8.43
N ASP A 341 -2.98 18.60 9.44
CA ASP A 341 -2.25 18.75 10.71
C ASP A 341 -0.73 18.76 10.49
N HIS A 342 -0.24 17.91 9.58
CA HIS A 342 1.16 17.89 9.19
C HIS A 342 1.59 19.15 8.44
N PHE A 343 0.78 19.65 7.51
CA PHE A 343 1.08 20.81 6.70
C PHE A 343 1.34 22.06 7.57
N GLU A 344 0.59 22.23 8.65
CA GLU A 344 0.79 23.32 9.61
C GLU A 344 2.17 23.28 10.31
N GLN A 345 2.87 22.15 10.26
CA GLN A 345 4.20 21.97 10.87
C GLN A 345 5.32 21.85 9.82
N CYS A 346 4.98 21.77 8.52
CA CYS A 346 5.95 21.54 7.46
C CYS A 346 6.33 22.84 6.74
N GLU A 347 7.41 23.49 7.20
CA GLU A 347 7.89 24.75 6.63
C GLU A 347 8.26 24.64 5.15
N THR A 348 8.87 23.53 4.71
CA THR A 348 9.18 23.30 3.30
C THR A 348 7.90 23.22 2.46
N ALA A 349 6.86 22.53 2.94
CA ALA A 349 5.59 22.45 2.22
C ALA A 349 4.90 23.83 2.13
N LYS A 350 4.89 24.61 3.22
CA LYS A 350 4.36 25.98 3.21
C LYS A 350 5.12 26.88 2.23
N ARG A 351 6.45 26.77 2.18
CA ARG A 351 7.30 27.51 1.24
C ARG A 351 6.96 27.16 -0.21
N LEU A 352 6.90 25.87 -0.54
CA LEU A 352 6.54 25.40 -1.88
C LEU A 352 5.12 25.81 -2.27
N TRP A 353 4.18 25.78 -1.34
CA TRP A 353 2.80 26.24 -1.56
C TRP A 353 2.73 27.73 -1.88
N LYS A 354 3.42 28.58 -1.12
CA LYS A 354 3.50 30.02 -1.41
C LYS A 354 4.09 30.31 -2.79
N MET A 355 5.11 29.56 -3.19
CA MET A 355 5.69 29.67 -4.55
C MET A 355 4.67 29.25 -5.62
N HIS A 356 3.94 28.17 -5.40
CA HIS A 356 2.89 27.72 -6.32
C HIS A 356 1.75 28.74 -6.47
N CYS A 357 1.30 29.35 -5.37
CA CYS A 357 0.26 30.40 -5.40
C CYS A 357 0.70 31.60 -6.23
N ARG A 358 1.91 32.13 -5.99
CA ARG A 358 2.46 33.27 -6.76
C ARG A 358 2.55 32.99 -8.25
N ASN A 359 3.08 31.82 -8.63
CA ASN A 359 3.18 31.43 -10.04
C ASN A 359 1.81 31.27 -10.71
N SER A 360 0.79 30.86 -9.95
CA SER A 360 -0.58 30.72 -10.47
C SER A 360 -1.24 32.09 -10.69
N GLU A 361 -0.99 33.06 -9.80
CA GLU A 361 -1.43 34.45 -9.94
C GLU A 361 -0.76 35.13 -11.14
N GLU A 362 0.57 35.00 -11.28
CA GLU A 362 1.31 35.54 -12.43
C GLU A 362 0.82 34.95 -13.76
N LYS A 363 0.52 33.64 -13.80
CA LYS A 363 -0.02 32.99 -15.01
C LYS A 363 -1.41 33.52 -15.37
N TYR A 364 -2.28 33.70 -14.37
CA TYR A 364 -3.62 34.25 -14.57
C TYR A 364 -3.59 35.71 -15.02
N GLU A 365 -2.68 36.52 -14.49
CA GLU A 365 -2.48 37.90 -14.95
C GLU A 365 -1.95 37.98 -16.38
N ASN A 366 -1.01 37.10 -16.75
CA ASN A 366 -0.48 37.01 -18.11
C ASN A 366 -1.51 36.52 -19.14
N GLU A 367 -2.40 35.59 -18.77
CA GLU A 367 -3.50 35.15 -19.63
C GLU A 367 -4.53 36.29 -19.82
N LYS A 368 -4.81 37.09 -18.77
CA LYS A 368 -5.69 38.27 -18.85
C LYS A 368 -5.12 39.45 -19.65
N THR A 369 -3.79 39.62 -19.68
CA THR A 369 -3.16 40.67 -20.50
C THR A 369 -3.08 40.29 -21.97
N CYS A 370 -2.91 39.00 -22.28
CA CYS A 370 -3.04 38.49 -23.66
C CYS A 370 -4.46 38.68 -24.24
N ASP A 371 -5.52 38.44 -23.46
CA ASP A 371 -6.91 38.64 -23.91
C ASP A 371 -7.31 40.12 -24.11
N ARG A 372 -6.51 41.08 -23.62
CA ARG A 372 -6.72 42.53 -23.86
C ARG A 372 -5.92 43.07 -25.06
N GLY A 373 -5.06 42.25 -25.67
CA GLY A 373 -4.21 42.64 -26.79
C GLY A 373 -4.89 42.66 -28.17
N ASP A 374 -6.03 41.98 -28.33
CA ASP A 374 -6.71 41.79 -29.63
C ASP A 374 -7.97 42.66 -29.82
N ALA A 375 -7.97 43.88 -29.28
CA ALA A 375 -9.03 44.86 -29.51
C ALA A 375 -8.45 46.23 -29.90
N GLY A 376 -7.75 46.30 -31.04
CA GLY A 376 -7.31 47.59 -31.57
C GLY A 376 -6.50 47.48 -32.85
N GLY A 377 -7.15 47.34 -34.01
CA GLY A 377 -6.43 47.39 -35.28
C GLY A 377 -7.23 47.11 -36.55
N LEU A 378 -8.48 47.58 -36.66
CA LEU A 378 -9.14 47.75 -37.96
C LEU A 378 -8.82 49.16 -38.46
N ASN A 379 -7.99 49.29 -39.49
CA ASN A 379 -8.09 50.41 -40.42
C ASN A 379 -7.61 50.04 -41.82
N VAL A 380 -8.60 49.70 -42.65
CA VAL A 380 -8.87 50.21 -44.00
C VAL A 380 -7.78 51.13 -44.60
N HIS A 381 -7.23 50.72 -45.75
CA HIS A 381 -7.22 51.59 -46.92
C HIS A 381 -7.31 50.80 -48.24
N LYS A 382 -8.44 51.01 -48.92
CA LYS A 382 -8.60 50.91 -50.38
C LYS A 382 -7.66 51.93 -51.04
N THR A 383 -6.83 51.50 -51.98
CA THR A 383 -6.97 51.69 -53.44
C THR A 383 -5.85 50.96 -54.15
#